data_AF-A0A947GIW8-F1
#
_entry.id   AF-A0A947GIW8-F1
#
_cell.length_a   1.000
_cell.length_b   1.000
_cell.length_c   1.000
_cell.angle_alpha   90.00
_cell.angle_beta   90.00
_cell.angle_gamma   90.00
#
_symmetry.space_group_name_H-M   'P 1'
#
loop_
_entity.id
_entity.type
_entity.pdbx_description
1 polymer ?
#
loop_
_entity_poly.entity_id
_entity_poly.type
_entity_poly.pdbx_seq_one_letter_code
_entity_poly.pdbx_strand_id
1 'polypeptide(L)'
;MQHLDYFQVFQNDKTIAEGVTLPSGQFALCWHGLCHSHGVFPSFERFKGMQAKRSGRIVKQVASSLTAEACSRTFYLQRNEDWSGISGTGLVAVGFEFDRLAMLHWLDQHGSTFWYENVAMVERVHGHEGRTQIARCDLRLDRTSQGSKAGIRDVSPAGCSLADLPE
;
A
#
# COMPACT_ATOMS: atom_id res chain seq x y z
N MET A 1 11.05 -3.36 3.81
CA MET A 1 9.58 -3.42 4.02
C MET A 1 8.93 -2.96 2.74
N GLN A 2 7.95 -3.69 2.22
CA GLN A 2 7.28 -3.33 0.96
C GLN A 2 6.29 -2.20 1.21
N HIS A 3 6.57 -1.02 0.68
CA HIS A 3 5.65 0.11 0.75
C HIS A 3 4.49 -0.13 -0.23
N LEU A 4 3.26 0.10 0.23
CA LEU A 4 2.08 0.03 -0.64
C LEU A 4 1.90 1.38 -1.34
N ASP A 5 1.68 1.36 -2.65
CA ASP A 5 1.36 2.58 -3.38
C ASP A 5 -0.04 3.06 -3.00
N TYR A 6 -0.13 4.29 -2.49
CA TYR A 6 -1.35 4.89 -1.96
C TYR A 6 -1.98 5.89 -2.94
N PHE A 7 -3.29 5.84 -3.07
CA PHE A 7 -4.06 6.59 -4.04
C PHE A 7 -5.30 7.21 -3.40
N GLN A 8 -5.70 8.37 -3.91
CA GLN A 8 -6.95 9.03 -3.56
C GLN A 8 -7.79 9.29 -4.80
N VAL A 9 -9.10 9.17 -4.62
CA VAL A 9 -10.11 9.41 -5.64
C VAL A 9 -10.89 10.66 -5.28
N PHE A 10 -10.98 11.58 -6.23
CA PHE A 10 -11.65 12.87 -6.10
C PHE A 10 -12.89 12.92 -7.00
N GLN A 11 -13.92 13.60 -6.52
CA GLN A 11 -15.05 14.08 -7.31
C GLN A 11 -15.25 15.55 -6.97
N ASN A 12 -15.11 16.43 -7.96
CA ASN A 12 -15.28 17.88 -7.78
C ASN A 12 -14.49 18.39 -6.56
N ASP A 13 -13.19 18.08 -6.53
CA ASP A 13 -12.22 18.44 -5.47
C ASP A 13 -12.43 17.83 -4.08
N LYS A 14 -13.49 17.03 -3.87
CA LYS A 14 -13.69 16.28 -2.63
C LYS A 14 -13.09 14.88 -2.73
N THR A 15 -12.28 14.48 -1.75
CA THR A 15 -11.82 13.08 -1.62
C THR A 15 -13.00 12.19 -1.22
N ILE A 16 -13.24 11.19 -2.04
CA ILE A 16 -14.38 10.27 -1.90
C ILE A 16 -13.97 8.81 -1.80
N ALA A 17 -12.69 8.49 -1.97
CA ALA A 17 -12.15 7.18 -1.68
C ALA A 17 -10.63 7.25 -1.54
N GLU A 18 -10.10 6.21 -0.93
CA GLU A 18 -8.69 5.94 -0.80
C GLU A 18 -8.42 4.48 -1.18
N GLY A 19 -7.23 4.19 -1.68
CA GLY A 19 -6.87 2.85 -2.12
C GLY A 19 -5.38 2.59 -2.14
N VAL A 20 -5.02 1.32 -2.19
CA VAL A 20 -3.64 0.85 -2.20
C VAL A 20 -3.42 -0.26 -3.22
N THR A 21 -2.26 -0.27 -3.87
CA THR A 21 -1.82 -1.42 -4.68
C THR A 21 -1.20 -2.47 -3.78
N LEU A 22 -1.71 -3.70 -3.87
CA LEU A 22 -1.25 -4.86 -3.12
C LEU A 22 -0.02 -5.49 -3.79
N PRO A 23 0.82 -6.24 -3.06
CA PRO A 23 1.95 -6.97 -3.65
C PRO A 23 1.54 -7.95 -4.77
N SER A 24 0.31 -8.45 -4.75
CA SER A 24 -0.28 -9.27 -5.81
C SER A 24 -0.58 -8.51 -7.11
N GLY A 25 -0.42 -7.18 -7.13
CA GLY A 25 -0.81 -6.30 -8.24
C GLY A 25 -2.29 -5.91 -8.24
N GLN A 26 -3.09 -6.49 -7.35
CA GLN A 26 -4.47 -6.09 -7.12
C GLN A 26 -4.56 -4.70 -6.49
N PHE A 27 -5.72 -4.06 -6.60
CA PHE A 27 -5.95 -2.72 -6.05
C PHE A 27 -7.10 -2.74 -5.05
N ALA A 28 -6.79 -2.53 -3.77
CA ALA A 28 -7.79 -2.42 -2.70
C ALA A 28 -8.26 -0.97 -2.59
N LEU A 29 -9.56 -0.77 -2.38
CA LEU A 29 -10.18 0.56 -2.29
C LEU A 29 -11.23 0.59 -1.18
N CYS A 30 -11.28 1.70 -0.45
CA CYS A 30 -12.36 2.05 0.46
C CYS A 30 -13.01 3.38 0.05
N TRP A 31 -14.32 3.37 -0.19
CA TRP A 31 -15.10 4.60 -0.45
C TRP A 31 -15.40 5.35 0.84
N HIS A 32 -15.29 6.67 0.78
CA HIS A 32 -15.75 7.58 1.82
C HIS A 32 -17.25 7.84 1.68
N GLY A 33 -17.91 8.24 2.77
CA GLY A 33 -19.35 8.55 2.80
C GLY A 33 -20.11 7.63 3.74
N LEU A 34 -21.41 7.84 3.89
CA LEU A 34 -22.26 7.10 4.84
C LEU A 34 -22.49 5.63 4.43
N CYS A 35 -22.49 5.37 3.12
CA CYS A 35 -22.56 4.01 2.58
C CYS A 35 -21.13 3.53 2.31
N HIS A 36 -20.49 3.01 3.36
CA HIS A 36 -19.12 2.50 3.30
C HIS A 36 -19.08 1.25 2.41
N SER A 37 -18.53 1.37 1.21
CA SER A 37 -18.24 0.22 0.36
C SER A 37 -16.73 0.10 0.20
N HIS A 38 -16.26 -1.14 0.25
CA HIS A 38 -14.86 -1.48 0.01
C HIS A 38 -14.82 -2.57 -1.06
N GLY A 39 -13.64 -2.76 -1.66
CA GLY A 39 -13.48 -3.80 -2.66
C GLY A 39 -12.05 -3.94 -3.14
N VAL A 40 -11.83 -5.02 -3.87
CA VAL A 40 -10.55 -5.32 -4.52
C VAL A 40 -10.79 -5.40 -6.02
N PHE A 41 -9.96 -4.70 -6.79
CA PHE A 41 -9.96 -4.71 -8.24
C PHE A 41 -8.77 -5.53 -8.75
N PRO A 42 -8.85 -6.12 -9.96
CA PRO A 42 -7.75 -6.91 -10.52
C PRO A 42 -6.44 -6.13 -10.68
N SER A 43 -6.52 -4.81 -10.91
CA SER A 43 -5.37 -3.91 -10.92
C SER A 43 -5.78 -2.45 -10.78
N PHE A 44 -4.82 -1.59 -10.45
CA PHE A 44 -5.00 -0.14 -10.42
C PHE A 44 -5.45 0.40 -11.79
N GLU A 45 -4.85 -0.07 -12.89
CA GLU A 45 -5.20 0.38 -14.24
C GLU A 45 -6.64 0.04 -14.63
N ARG A 46 -7.14 -1.14 -14.23
CA ARG A 46 -8.56 -1.50 -14.42
C ARG A 46 -9.47 -0.55 -13.67
N PHE A 47 -9.17 -0.29 -12.40
CA PHE A 47 -9.93 0.64 -11.58
C PHE A 47 -9.91 2.06 -12.18
N LYS A 48 -8.74 2.57 -12.54
CA LYS A 48 -8.53 3.89 -13.16
C LYS A 48 -9.32 4.03 -14.46
N GLY A 49 -9.28 3.03 -15.34
CA GLY A 49 -10.06 3.00 -16.57
C GLY A 49 -11.57 3.03 -16.33
N MET A 50 -12.06 2.41 -15.25
CA MET A 50 -13.47 2.52 -14.84
C MET A 50 -13.83 3.93 -14.34
N GLN A 51 -12.95 4.55 -13.53
CA GLN A 51 -13.21 5.90 -13.01
C GLN A 51 -13.12 6.98 -14.08
N ALA A 52 -12.26 6.83 -15.09
CA ALA A 52 -12.13 7.78 -16.19
C ALA A 52 -13.42 7.96 -17.02
N LYS A 53 -14.34 6.99 -16.96
CA LYS A 53 -15.66 7.06 -17.62
C LYS A 53 -16.68 7.91 -16.86
N ARG A 54 -16.36 8.38 -15.66
CA ARG A 54 -17.25 9.18 -14.81
C ARG A 54 -16.83 10.65 -14.85
N SER A 55 -17.77 11.54 -15.14
CA SER A 55 -17.51 12.99 -15.21
C SER A 55 -17.04 13.54 -13.86
N GLY A 56 -16.02 14.39 -13.89
CA GLY A 56 -15.45 15.04 -12.69
C GLY A 56 -14.65 14.10 -11.77
N ARG A 57 -14.32 12.87 -12.20
CA ARG A 57 -13.43 11.97 -11.45
C ARG A 57 -11.97 12.23 -11.75
N ILE A 58 -11.18 12.30 -10.68
CA ILE A 58 -9.72 12.34 -10.76
C ILE A 58 -9.17 11.30 -9.78
N VAL A 59 -8.27 10.44 -10.24
CA VAL A 59 -7.53 9.50 -9.39
C VAL A 59 -6.10 9.97 -9.33
N LYS A 60 -5.58 10.24 -8.12
CA LYS A 60 -4.20 10.70 -7.92
C LYS A 60 -3.45 9.65 -7.11
N GLN A 61 -2.27 9.27 -7.58
CA GLN A 61 -1.28 8.68 -6.69
C GLN A 61 -0.83 9.79 -5.74
N VAL A 62 -1.03 9.57 -4.45
CA VAL A 62 -0.53 10.50 -3.45
C VAL A 62 0.92 10.09 -3.25
N ALA A 63 1.87 11.01 -3.46
CA ALA A 63 3.31 10.73 -3.47
C ALA A 63 3.70 9.76 -2.34
N SER A 64 3.80 8.49 -2.71
CA SER A 64 3.75 7.34 -1.79
C SER A 64 5.13 6.94 -1.31
N SER A 65 6.20 7.54 -1.84
CA SER A 65 7.53 7.14 -1.40
C SER A 65 7.80 7.50 0.06
N LEU A 66 7.21 8.57 0.65
CA LEU A 66 7.60 9.04 1.99
C LEU A 66 6.57 9.88 2.80
N THR A 67 5.25 9.77 2.62
CA THR A 67 4.36 10.45 3.60
C THR A 67 4.25 9.65 4.90
N ALA A 68 4.45 10.31 6.04
CA ALA A 68 4.38 9.67 7.36
C ALA A 68 3.03 9.00 7.60
N GLU A 69 1.99 9.56 6.98
CA GLU A 69 0.62 9.11 7.06
C GLU A 69 0.41 7.76 6.35
N ALA A 70 0.84 7.59 5.09
CA ALA A 70 0.68 6.30 4.41
C ALA A 70 1.56 5.21 5.03
N CYS A 71 2.76 5.57 5.50
CA CYS A 71 3.67 4.66 6.19
C CYS A 71 3.06 4.20 7.52
N SER A 72 2.61 5.12 8.37
CA SER A 72 1.97 4.79 9.67
C SER A 72 0.68 3.99 9.53
N ARG A 73 -0.03 4.14 8.41
CA ARG A 73 -1.25 3.37 8.10
C ARG A 73 -0.96 1.99 7.52
N THR A 74 0.26 1.75 7.03
CA THR A 74 0.70 0.43 6.58
C THR A 74 1.17 -0.39 7.78
N PHE A 75 0.76 -1.66 7.84
CA PHE A 75 1.19 -2.60 8.87
C PHE A 75 1.47 -3.97 8.28
N TYR A 76 2.13 -4.83 9.05
CA TYR A 76 2.43 -6.20 8.67
C TYR A 76 2.15 -7.15 9.82
N LEU A 77 1.87 -8.40 9.47
CA LEU A 77 1.86 -9.49 10.44
C LEU A 77 3.24 -10.18 10.43
N GLN A 78 3.94 -10.05 11.54
CA GLN A 78 5.17 -10.76 11.84
C GLN A 78 4.83 -11.99 12.68
N ARG A 79 4.89 -13.19 12.09
CA ARG A 79 4.63 -14.45 12.77
C ARG A 79 5.91 -15.07 13.28
N ASN A 80 6.03 -15.19 14.59
CA ASN A 80 7.19 -15.77 15.26
C ASN A 80 7.07 -17.29 15.40
N GLU A 81 5.84 -17.79 15.52
CA GLU A 81 5.54 -19.22 15.64
C GLU A 81 4.32 -19.58 14.78
N ASP A 82 4.44 -20.62 13.96
CA ASP A 82 3.33 -21.19 13.20
C ASP A 82 2.95 -22.56 13.76
N TRP A 83 2.03 -22.57 14.72
CA TRP A 83 1.54 -23.81 15.34
C TRP A 83 0.68 -24.66 14.37
N SER A 84 0.09 -24.02 13.36
CA SER A 84 -0.81 -24.67 12.40
C SER A 84 -0.06 -25.40 11.30
N GLY A 85 1.16 -24.96 10.99
CA GLY A 85 1.97 -25.45 9.87
C GLY A 85 1.46 -25.02 8.49
N ILE A 86 0.47 -24.11 8.41
CA ILE A 86 -0.18 -23.70 7.16
C ILE A 86 0.52 -22.49 6.53
N SER A 87 0.90 -21.51 7.35
CA SER A 87 1.22 -20.16 6.87
C SER A 87 2.69 -19.79 6.98
N GLY A 88 3.50 -20.60 7.67
CA GLY A 88 4.90 -20.34 7.94
C GLY A 88 5.14 -19.20 8.94
N THR A 89 6.41 -18.95 9.23
CA THR A 89 6.90 -17.86 10.08
C THR A 89 7.48 -16.71 9.25
N GLY A 90 7.70 -15.56 9.89
CA GLY A 90 8.21 -14.35 9.24
C GLY A 90 7.09 -13.37 8.88
N LEU A 91 7.31 -12.62 7.79
CA LEU A 91 6.34 -11.66 7.26
C LEU A 91 5.26 -12.41 6.47
N VAL A 92 4.09 -12.59 7.08
CA VAL A 92 3.05 -13.47 6.51
C VAL A 92 1.90 -12.70 5.85
N ALA A 93 1.71 -11.43 6.21
CA ALA A 93 0.69 -10.58 5.63
C ALA A 93 1.11 -9.10 5.67
N VAL A 94 0.57 -8.32 4.74
CA VAL A 94 0.61 -6.85 4.73
C VAL A 94 -0.79 -6.31 4.90
N GLY A 95 -0.94 -5.13 5.51
CA GLY A 95 -2.22 -4.48 5.65
C GLY A 95 -2.13 -2.96 5.56
N PHE A 96 -3.28 -2.35 5.36
CA PHE A 96 -3.45 -0.91 5.33
C PHE A 96 -4.69 -0.51 6.12
N GLU A 97 -4.54 0.49 6.98
CA GLU A 97 -5.61 1.05 7.79
C GLU A 97 -6.23 2.24 7.08
N PHE A 98 -7.39 2.01 6.47
CA PHE A 98 -8.29 3.05 5.98
C PHE A 98 -8.91 3.83 7.16
N ASP A 99 -9.55 4.97 6.92
CA ASP A 99 -10.15 5.82 7.98
C ASP A 99 -11.07 5.03 8.93
N ARG A 100 -11.74 3.98 8.40
CA ARG A 100 -12.77 3.22 9.13
C ARG A 100 -12.65 1.71 9.00
N LEU A 101 -11.69 1.22 8.24
CA LEU A 101 -11.52 -0.21 7.97
C LEU A 101 -10.03 -0.53 7.89
N ALA A 102 -9.66 -1.74 8.28
CA ALA A 102 -8.34 -2.28 7.97
C ALA A 102 -8.48 -3.37 6.91
N MET A 103 -7.59 -3.34 5.93
CA MET A 103 -7.44 -4.43 4.96
C MET A 103 -6.18 -5.23 5.29
N LEU A 104 -6.27 -6.54 5.18
CA LEU A 104 -5.17 -7.48 5.34
C LEU A 104 -5.06 -8.33 4.07
N HIS A 105 -3.85 -8.45 3.52
CA HIS A 105 -3.52 -9.29 2.39
C HIS A 105 -2.43 -10.30 2.77
N TRP A 106 -2.73 -11.59 2.63
CA TRP A 106 -1.77 -12.67 2.87
C TRP A 106 -0.71 -12.72 1.76
N LEU A 107 0.54 -12.93 2.14
CA LEU A 107 1.70 -12.95 1.23
C LEU A 107 2.03 -14.36 0.71
N ASP A 108 1.20 -15.35 1.00
CA ASP A 108 1.37 -16.70 0.48
C ASP A 108 1.01 -16.82 -1.01
N GLN A 109 1.24 -17.99 -1.60
CA GLN A 109 0.99 -18.27 -3.02
C GLN A 109 -0.49 -18.12 -3.44
N HIS A 110 -1.42 -18.15 -2.49
CA HIS A 110 -2.86 -18.05 -2.69
C HIS A 110 -3.42 -16.69 -2.23
N GLY A 111 -2.54 -15.68 -2.10
CA GLY A 111 -2.80 -14.35 -1.54
C GLY A 111 -4.27 -13.94 -1.48
N SER A 112 -4.81 -13.97 -0.27
CA SER A 112 -6.21 -13.66 0.01
C SER A 112 -6.33 -12.33 0.75
N THR A 113 -7.42 -11.59 0.49
CA THR A 113 -7.63 -10.26 1.06
C THR A 113 -8.87 -10.25 1.95
N PHE A 114 -8.71 -9.76 3.18
CA PHE A 114 -9.77 -9.65 4.19
C PHE A 114 -9.90 -8.22 4.70
N TRP A 115 -11.10 -7.89 5.17
CA TRP A 115 -11.46 -6.57 5.67
C TRP A 115 -11.94 -6.68 7.12
N TYR A 116 -11.51 -5.74 7.95
CA TYR A 116 -11.78 -5.66 9.38
C TYR A 116 -12.21 -4.26 9.76
N GLU A 117 -12.90 -4.11 10.90
CA GLU A 117 -13.34 -2.81 11.40
C GLU A 117 -12.17 -1.87 11.74
N ASN A 118 -11.05 -2.43 12.20
CA ASN A 118 -9.82 -1.70 12.54
C ASN A 118 -8.67 -2.69 12.74
N VAL A 119 -7.46 -2.16 12.92
CA VAL A 119 -6.26 -2.98 13.14
C VAL A 119 -6.29 -3.76 14.46
N ALA A 120 -6.97 -3.27 15.50
CA ALA A 120 -7.12 -4.02 16.74
C ALA A 120 -7.94 -5.32 16.56
N MET A 121 -8.93 -5.31 15.66
CA MET A 121 -9.66 -6.53 15.30
C MET A 121 -8.77 -7.52 14.53
N VAL A 122 -7.85 -7.03 13.69
CA VAL A 122 -6.84 -7.87 13.02
C VAL A 122 -5.97 -8.56 14.08
N GLU A 123 -5.47 -7.82 15.05
CA GLU A 123 -4.65 -8.37 16.14
C GLU A 123 -5.43 -9.38 16.97
N ARG A 124 -6.68 -9.08 17.31
CA ARG A 124 -7.54 -9.98 18.08
C ARG A 124 -7.73 -11.33 17.39
N VAL A 125 -7.90 -11.32 16.07
CA VAL A 125 -8.16 -12.54 15.28
C VAL A 125 -6.86 -13.29 14.98
N HIS A 126 -5.78 -12.59 14.64
CA HIS A 126 -4.56 -13.18 14.08
C HIS A 126 -3.35 -13.18 15.02
N GLY A 127 -3.42 -12.50 16.16
CA GLY A 127 -2.31 -12.33 17.09
C GLY A 127 -1.89 -13.61 17.79
N HIS A 128 -2.82 -14.56 17.97
CA HIS A 128 -2.59 -15.90 18.52
C HIS A 128 -1.70 -15.90 19.78
N GLU A 129 -2.11 -15.16 20.83
CA GLU A 129 -1.36 -15.03 22.10
C GLU A 129 0.05 -14.44 21.93
N GLY A 130 0.24 -13.56 20.96
CA GLY A 130 1.52 -12.89 20.68
C GLY A 130 2.45 -13.69 19.76
N ARG A 131 2.01 -14.86 19.26
CA ARG A 131 2.73 -15.63 18.24
C ARG A 131 2.77 -14.92 16.90
N THR A 132 1.79 -14.06 16.63
CA THR A 132 1.83 -13.11 15.51
C THR A 132 1.71 -11.70 16.08
N GLN A 133 2.55 -10.79 15.59
CA GLN A 133 2.60 -9.41 16.05
C GLN A 133 2.30 -8.46 14.88
N ILE A 134 1.65 -7.34 15.18
CA ILE A 134 1.46 -6.26 14.23
C ILE A 134 2.67 -5.32 14.25
N ALA A 135 3.39 -5.23 13.14
CA ALA A 135 4.48 -4.28 12.96
C ALA A 135 4.00 -3.13 12.06
N ARG A 136 4.13 -1.88 12.52
CA ARG A 136 3.81 -0.69 11.72
C ARG A 136 4.99 -0.32 10.82
N CYS A 137 4.69 0.25 9.66
CA CYS A 137 5.71 0.75 8.76
C CYS A 137 6.21 2.10 9.30
N ASP A 138 7.48 2.14 9.72
CA ASP A 138 8.12 3.39 10.12
C ASP A 138 8.75 4.06 8.89
N LEU A 139 8.55 5.36 8.73
CA LEU A 139 9.39 6.13 7.83
C LEU A 139 10.83 6.12 8.35
N ARG A 140 11.72 5.39 7.69
CA ARG A 140 13.13 5.75 7.73
C ARG A 140 13.29 6.95 6.82
N LEU A 141 13.24 8.15 7.41
CA LEU A 141 13.82 9.32 6.77
C LEU A 141 15.31 9.04 6.67
N ASP A 142 15.79 8.70 5.48
CA ASP A 142 17.21 8.65 5.20
C ASP A 142 17.78 10.05 5.50
N ARG A 143 18.45 10.18 6.65
CA ARG A 143 19.21 11.38 7.00
C ARG A 143 20.51 11.38 6.18
N THR A 144 20.38 11.56 4.88
CA THR A 144 21.50 11.83 3.98
C THR A 144 21.09 12.89 2.97
N SER A 145 20.96 14.14 3.44
CA SER A 145 21.15 15.34 2.62
C SER A 145 21.14 16.60 3.49
N GLN A 146 22.09 16.72 4.42
CA GLN A 146 22.59 18.05 4.75
C GLN A 146 23.62 18.43 3.69
N GLY A 147 23.23 19.35 2.80
CA GLY A 147 24.16 20.11 1.96
C GLY A 147 23.98 19.94 0.45
N SER A 148 23.09 20.71 -0.17
CA SER A 148 23.49 21.78 -1.11
C SER A 148 22.27 22.40 -1.78
N LYS A 149 22.41 23.68 -2.10
CA LYS A 149 21.39 24.58 -2.63
C LYS A 149 20.90 24.16 -4.03
N ALA A 150 19.62 24.42 -4.24
CA ALA A 150 18.93 24.79 -5.49
C ALA A 150 19.69 24.56 -6.83
N GLY A 151 19.11 23.71 -7.68
CA GLY A 151 19.46 23.63 -9.08
C GLY A 151 18.45 22.79 -9.86
N ILE A 152 17.48 23.46 -10.50
CA ILE A 152 16.60 22.90 -11.54
C ILE A 152 17.49 22.31 -12.64
N ARG A 153 17.27 21.06 -13.02
CA ARG A 153 17.73 20.52 -14.31
C ARG A 153 16.64 19.66 -14.94
N ASP A 154 16.14 20.17 -16.07
CA ASP A 154 15.40 19.42 -17.07
C ASP A 154 16.18 18.17 -17.50
N VAL A 155 15.48 17.06 -17.69
CA VAL A 155 16.01 15.91 -18.41
C VAL A 155 14.95 15.45 -19.42
N SER A 156 15.16 15.85 -20.68
CA SER A 156 14.66 15.10 -21.83
C SER A 156 15.66 13.99 -22.21
N PRO A 157 15.21 12.91 -22.87
CA PRO A 157 15.94 11.66 -22.98
C PRO A 157 16.77 11.62 -24.26
N ALA A 158 18.03 11.17 -24.19
CA ALA A 158 18.76 10.69 -25.36
C ALA A 158 19.94 9.79 -24.97
N GLY A 159 20.02 8.63 -25.63
CA GLY A 159 21.31 8.04 -26.00
C GLY A 159 21.72 6.76 -25.29
N CYS A 160 21.24 5.61 -25.79
CA CYS A 160 22.02 4.37 -25.77
C CYS A 160 23.38 4.58 -26.46
N SER A 161 24.45 4.03 -25.92
CA SER A 161 25.56 3.50 -26.71
C SER A 161 26.28 2.38 -25.98
N LEU A 162 26.60 1.36 -26.77
CA LEU A 162 27.18 0.07 -26.47
C LEU A 162 28.71 0.19 -26.38
N ALA A 163 29.31 -0.04 -25.22
CA ALA A 163 30.70 -0.45 -25.02
C ALA A 163 30.90 -0.77 -23.53
N ASP A 164 31.86 -1.65 -23.24
CA ASP A 164 32.35 -2.05 -21.91
C ASP A 164 31.81 -3.38 -21.36
N LEU A 165 32.18 -4.47 -22.05
CA LEU A 165 32.41 -5.77 -21.42
C LEU A 165 33.91 -5.88 -21.05
N PRO A 166 34.29 -6.37 -19.86
CA PRO A 166 35.66 -6.77 -19.57
C PRO A 166 35.91 -8.25 -19.94
N GLU A 167 37.19 -8.56 -20.21
CA GLU A 167 37.74 -9.86 -20.67
C GLU A 167 37.33 -11.09 -19.85
#